data_AF-A0A1Y4ICX2-F1
#
_entry.id   AF-A0A1Y4ICX2-F1
#
_cell.length_a   1.000
_cell.length_b   1.000
_cell.length_c   1.000
_cell.angle_alpha   90.00
_cell.angle_beta   90.00
_cell.angle_gamma   90.00
#
_symmetry.space_group_name_H-M   'P 1'
#
loop_
_entity.id
_entity.type
_entity.pdbx_description
1 polymer ?
#
loop_
_entity_poly.entity_id
_entity_poly.type
_entity_poly.pdbx_seq_one_letter_code
_entity_poly.pdbx_strand_id
1 'polypeptide(L)'
;MDKKNFIETLRRALYGKTDHTSLEEHIRYYETYIDQEMSKGRTEKEVLDELGDPRLIARTILETSGRRSSYMEYTVEESPGDDPESEIRVHRFDGWKATLIMALFFAAVILLLVVVFRILAALLPILIVAGFVLWLIRKYGR
;
A
#
# COMPACT_ATOMS: atom_id res chain seq x y z
N MET A 1 -29.32 -5.32 4.70
CA MET A 1 -29.31 -3.85 4.53
C MET A 1 -29.76 -3.53 3.10
N ASP A 2 -30.32 -2.36 2.83
CA ASP A 2 -30.64 -1.92 1.46
C ASP A 2 -29.58 -0.92 0.94
N LYS A 3 -29.54 -0.70 -0.37
CA LYS A 3 -28.60 0.18 -1.08
C LYS A 3 -28.67 1.59 -0.53
N LYS A 4 -29.87 2.07 -0.26
CA LYS A 4 -30.08 3.42 0.28
C LYS A 4 -29.39 3.58 1.64
N ASN A 5 -29.58 2.64 2.55
CA ASN A 5 -28.95 2.68 3.86
C ASN A 5 -27.44 2.48 3.78
N PHE A 6 -26.96 1.61 2.88
CA PHE A 6 -25.53 1.44 2.61
C PHE A 6 -24.87 2.77 2.24
N ILE A 7 -25.43 3.45 1.23
CA ILE A 7 -24.89 4.71 0.71
C ILE A 7 -25.02 5.84 1.73
N GLU A 8 -26.14 5.92 2.46
CA GLU A 8 -26.32 6.93 3.51
C GLU A 8 -25.32 6.74 4.65
N THR A 9 -25.05 5.49 5.04
CA THR A 9 -24.07 5.17 6.08
C THR A 9 -22.64 5.47 5.62
N LEU A 10 -22.29 5.11 4.38
CA LEU A 10 -21.00 5.46 3.78
C LEU A 10 -20.82 6.99 3.70
N ARG A 11 -21.85 7.71 3.26
CA ARG A 11 -21.84 9.19 3.19
C ARG A 11 -21.62 9.79 4.56
N ARG A 12 -22.35 9.36 5.58
CA ARG A 12 -22.19 9.85 6.96
C ARG A 12 -20.81 9.57 7.52
N ALA A 13 -20.23 8.42 7.22
CA ALA A 13 -18.90 8.06 7.71
C ALA A 13 -17.78 8.90 7.06
N LEU A 14 -17.95 9.30 5.80
CA LEU A 14 -16.99 10.13 5.07
C LEU A 14 -17.23 11.65 5.24
N TYR A 15 -18.47 12.04 5.57
CA TYR A 15 -18.86 13.44 5.71
C TYR A 15 -18.02 14.19 6.75
N GLY A 16 -17.46 15.33 6.36
CA GLY A 16 -16.60 16.16 7.20
C GLY A 16 -15.18 15.60 7.40
N LYS A 17 -14.87 14.44 6.80
CA LYS A 17 -13.57 13.76 6.90
C LYS A 17 -12.86 13.65 5.56
N THR A 18 -13.63 13.71 4.47
CA THR A 18 -13.15 13.93 3.11
C THR A 18 -13.64 15.28 2.59
N ASP A 19 -12.93 15.85 1.63
CA ASP A 19 -13.46 16.98 0.85
C ASP A 19 -14.71 16.57 0.06
N HIS A 20 -15.51 17.56 -0.32
CA HIS A 20 -16.80 17.33 -0.96
C HIS A 20 -16.68 16.60 -2.30
N THR A 21 -15.65 16.91 -3.09
CA THR A 21 -15.41 16.26 -4.39
C THR A 21 -15.10 14.77 -4.20
N SER A 22 -14.14 14.45 -3.33
CA SER A 22 -13.77 13.06 -3.02
C SER A 22 -14.95 12.28 -2.40
N LEU A 23 -15.76 12.92 -1.54
CA LEU A 23 -16.96 12.31 -0.99
C LEU A 23 -17.92 11.87 -2.11
N GLU A 24 -18.29 12.79 -2.99
CA GLU A 24 -19.24 12.51 -4.08
C GLU A 24 -18.69 11.48 -5.07
N GLU A 25 -17.38 11.46 -5.32
CA GLU A 25 -16.74 10.42 -6.12
C GLU A 25 -16.90 9.03 -5.50
N HIS A 26 -16.61 8.89 -4.20
CA HIS A 26 -16.79 7.61 -3.51
C HIS A 26 -18.26 7.17 -3.50
N ILE A 27 -19.18 8.07 -3.21
CA ILE A 27 -20.61 7.75 -3.23
C ILE A 27 -21.07 7.27 -4.60
N ARG A 28 -20.73 8.03 -5.65
CA ARG A 28 -21.10 7.69 -7.02
C ARG A 28 -20.48 6.36 -7.46
N TYR A 29 -19.25 6.08 -7.05
CA TYR A 29 -18.57 4.82 -7.37
C TYR A 29 -19.36 3.61 -6.85
N TYR A 30 -19.73 3.62 -5.55
CA TYR A 30 -20.46 2.50 -4.97
C TYR A 30 -21.91 2.42 -5.47
N GLU A 31 -22.58 3.55 -5.71
CA GLU A 31 -23.91 3.55 -6.34
C GLU A 31 -23.86 2.88 -7.71
N THR A 32 -22.91 3.28 -8.55
CA THR A 32 -22.72 2.76 -9.90
C THR A 32 -22.37 1.28 -9.87
N TYR A 33 -21.47 0.86 -8.97
CA TYR A 33 -21.09 -0.53 -8.81
C TYR A 33 -22.30 -1.41 -8.44
N ILE A 34 -23.08 -0.99 -7.45
CA ILE A 34 -24.27 -1.74 -7.01
C ILE A 34 -25.27 -1.87 -8.16
N ASP A 35 -25.53 -0.78 -8.89
CA ASP A 35 -26.43 -0.80 -10.04
C ASP A 35 -25.93 -1.71 -11.17
N GLN A 36 -24.63 -1.69 -11.45
CA GLN A 36 -24.01 -2.56 -12.43
C GLN A 36 -24.12 -4.03 -12.04
N GLU A 37 -23.84 -4.38 -10.79
CA GLU A 37 -23.95 -5.76 -10.32
C GLU A 37 -25.40 -6.27 -10.34
N MET A 38 -26.37 -5.42 -9.95
CA MET A 38 -27.79 -5.76 -10.07
C MET A 38 -28.23 -5.92 -11.53
N SER A 39 -27.69 -5.12 -12.45
CA SER A 39 -27.98 -5.25 -13.90
C SER A 39 -27.49 -6.57 -14.49
N LYS A 40 -26.51 -7.22 -13.86
CA LYS A 40 -26.00 -8.55 -14.24
C LYS A 40 -26.87 -9.69 -13.72
N GLY A 41 -27.98 -9.39 -13.04
CA GLY A 41 -28.92 -10.37 -12.51
C GLY A 41 -28.63 -10.80 -11.06
N ARG A 42 -27.68 -10.15 -10.38
CA ARG A 42 -27.42 -10.39 -8.96
C ARG A 42 -28.44 -9.67 -8.10
N THR A 43 -28.74 -10.23 -6.93
CA THR A 43 -29.67 -9.57 -6.00
C THR A 43 -28.96 -8.48 -5.21
N GLU A 44 -29.68 -7.41 -4.87
CA GLU A 44 -29.16 -6.32 -4.05
C GLU A 44 -28.49 -6.82 -2.75
N LYS A 45 -29.13 -7.77 -2.07
CA LYS A 45 -28.60 -8.37 -0.84
C LYS A 45 -27.26 -9.06 -1.05
N GLU A 46 -27.12 -9.81 -2.14
CA GLU A 46 -25.89 -10.53 -2.46
C GLU A 46 -24.73 -9.56 -2.71
N VAL A 47 -24.99 -8.48 -3.46
CA VAL A 47 -23.99 -7.44 -3.75
C VAL A 47 -23.58 -6.71 -2.47
N LEU A 48 -24.54 -6.38 -1.59
CA LEU A 48 -24.25 -5.69 -0.34
C LEU A 48 -23.54 -6.60 0.68
N ASP A 49 -23.87 -7.89 0.73
CA ASP A 49 -23.18 -8.85 1.59
C ASP A 49 -21.72 -9.03 1.14
N GLU A 50 -21.44 -9.01 -0.17
CA GLU A 50 -20.09 -9.04 -0.72
C GLU A 50 -19.30 -7.76 -0.42
N LEU A 51 -19.94 -6.60 -0.53
CA LEU A 51 -19.34 -5.31 -0.17
C LEU A 51 -19.07 -5.19 1.33
N GLY A 52 -19.91 -5.81 2.16
CA GLY A 52 -19.79 -5.78 3.62
C GLY A 52 -20.25 -4.46 4.25
N ASP A 53 -19.65 -4.11 5.40
CA ASP A 53 -20.05 -2.91 6.17
C ASP A 53 -19.51 -1.62 5.51
N PRO A 54 -20.39 -0.67 5.12
CA PRO A 54 -19.98 0.62 4.56
C PRO A 54 -19.04 1.44 5.48
N ARG A 55 -19.08 1.22 6.79
CA ARG A 55 -18.18 1.88 7.75
C ARG A 55 -16.74 1.39 7.61
N LEU A 56 -16.54 0.11 7.34
CA LEU A 56 -15.21 -0.45 7.10
C LEU A 56 -14.63 0.09 5.79
N ILE A 57 -15.47 0.21 4.76
CA ILE A 57 -15.09 0.85 3.50
C ILE A 57 -14.67 2.31 3.73
N ALA A 58 -15.48 3.07 4.48
CA ALA A 58 -15.14 4.45 4.81
C ALA A 58 -13.81 4.55 5.57
N ARG A 59 -13.55 3.64 6.51
CA ARG A 59 -12.29 3.56 7.24
C ARG A 59 -11.10 3.35 6.29
N THR A 60 -11.18 2.39 5.38
CA THR A 60 -10.12 2.12 4.40
C THR A 60 -9.85 3.33 3.50
N ILE A 61 -10.90 4.02 3.05
CA ILE A 61 -10.78 5.25 2.25
C ILE A 61 -10.03 6.34 3.04
N LEU A 62 -10.37 6.54 4.31
CA LEU A 62 -9.74 7.54 5.16
C LEU A 62 -8.29 7.18 5.52
N GLU A 63 -8.02 5.91 5.78
CA GLU A 63 -6.66 5.41 6.02
C GLU A 63 -5.77 5.56 4.79
N THR A 64 -6.30 5.27 3.60
CA THR A 64 -5.55 5.34 2.33
C THR A 64 -5.35 6.77 1.85
N SER A 65 -6.29 7.69 2.11
CA SER A 65 -6.17 9.12 1.75
C SER A 65 -5.17 9.90 2.61
N GLY A 66 -4.43 9.24 3.50
CA GLY A 66 -3.46 9.87 4.40
C GLY A 66 -4.09 10.77 5.46
N ARG A 67 -5.42 10.88 5.48
CA ARG A 67 -6.22 11.63 6.46
C ARG A 67 -6.45 10.76 7.69
N ARG A 68 -5.36 10.42 8.40
CA ARG A 68 -5.44 9.86 9.76
C ARG A 68 -5.79 10.99 10.75
N SER A 69 -6.97 11.59 10.58
CA SER A 69 -7.55 12.44 11.61
C SER A 69 -8.26 11.55 12.61
N SER A 70 -7.62 11.39 13.77
CA SER A 70 -8.21 11.06 15.08
C SER A 70 -9.67 10.56 15.03
N TYR A 71 -9.88 9.34 14.53
CA TYR A 71 -11.15 8.68 14.74
C TYR A 71 -11.11 8.17 16.18
N MET A 72 -11.76 8.92 17.08
CA MET A 72 -12.30 8.35 18.30
C MET A 72 -13.14 7.14 17.88
N GLU A 73 -12.65 5.99 18.32
CA GLU A 73 -13.31 4.71 18.32
C GLU A 73 -14.63 4.86 19.08
N TYR A 74 -15.73 5.09 18.35
CA TYR A 74 -17.05 4.80 18.86
C TYR A 74 -17.26 3.30 18.69
N THR A 75 -16.65 2.53 19.58
CA THR A 75 -17.09 1.18 19.89
C THR A 75 -18.54 1.30 20.33
N VAL A 76 -19.44 0.63 19.61
CA VAL A 76 -20.79 0.40 20.12
C VAL A 76 -20.61 -0.54 21.30
N GLU A 77 -20.64 0.01 22.51
CA GLU A 77 -20.63 -0.76 23.75
C GLU A 77 -21.94 -1.55 23.83
N GLU A 78 -21.86 -2.86 23.62
CA GLU A 78 -22.85 -3.81 24.10
C GLU A 78 -22.22 -4.63 25.24
N SER A 79 -22.51 -4.19 26.47
CA SER A 79 -22.44 -4.93 27.75
C SER A 79 -21.06 -5.29 28.38
N PRO A 80 -21.01 -5.39 29.72
CA PRO A 80 -19.83 -5.09 30.53
C PRO A 80 -19.00 -6.34 30.87
N GLY A 81 -17.67 -6.17 30.87
CA GLY A 81 -16.74 -7.17 31.38
C GLY A 81 -15.34 -6.59 31.47
N ASP A 82 -14.86 -6.43 32.70
CA ASP A 82 -13.51 -6.04 33.10
C ASP A 82 -12.39 -6.78 32.34
N ASP A 83 -11.41 -6.04 31.81
CA ASP A 83 -9.97 -6.24 32.12
C ASP A 83 -9.12 -5.14 31.42
N PRO A 84 -8.19 -4.45 32.12
CA PRO A 84 -7.34 -3.43 31.53
C PRO A 84 -5.98 -3.99 31.07
N GLU A 85 -5.35 -3.25 30.16
CA GLU A 85 -3.93 -3.32 29.78
C GLU A 85 -3.48 -4.45 28.85
N SER A 86 -3.66 -4.20 27.54
CA SER A 86 -2.59 -4.48 26.58
C SER A 86 -2.20 -3.18 25.86
N GLU A 87 -1.21 -2.47 26.42
CA GLU A 87 -0.51 -1.38 25.71
C GLU A 87 0.24 -1.96 24.49
N ILE A 88 -0.47 -2.15 23.38
CA ILE A 88 0.19 -2.31 22.07
C ILE A 88 0.65 -0.91 21.64
N ARG A 89 1.87 -0.53 22.07
CA ARG A 89 2.58 0.65 21.58
C ARG A 89 2.99 0.44 20.12
N VAL A 90 2.03 0.58 19.21
CA VAL A 90 2.29 0.62 17.77
C VAL A 90 3.09 1.90 17.50
N HIS A 91 4.40 1.74 17.31
CA HIS A 91 5.28 2.85 16.95
C HIS A 91 4.79 3.45 15.64
N ARG A 92 4.18 4.62 15.75
CA ARG A 92 3.87 5.55 14.68
C ARG A 92 5.17 5.82 13.92
N PHE A 93 5.39 5.12 12.82
CA PHE A 93 6.45 5.46 11.87
C PHE A 93 6.06 6.79 11.23
N ASP A 94 6.51 7.85 11.88
CA ASP A 94 6.52 9.21 11.36
C ASP A 94 7.18 9.20 9.98
N GLY A 95 6.49 9.75 8.97
CA GLY A 95 6.85 9.61 7.56
C GLY A 95 8.27 10.09 7.25
N TRP A 96 8.81 11.02 8.04
CA TRP A 96 10.19 11.49 7.93
C TRP A 96 11.22 10.37 8.20
N LYS A 97 10.90 9.39 9.08
CA LYS A 97 11.79 8.27 9.43
C LYS A 97 11.78 7.24 8.31
N ALA A 98 10.62 7.04 7.67
CA ALA A 98 10.51 6.19 6.49
C ALA A 98 11.33 6.76 5.32
N THR A 99 11.34 8.08 5.13
CA THR A 99 12.22 8.74 4.14
C THR A 99 13.70 8.49 4.43
N LEU A 100 14.13 8.57 5.69
CA LEU A 100 15.52 8.28 6.08
C LEU A 100 15.91 6.82 5.85
N ILE A 101 15.02 5.88 6.18
CA ILE A 101 15.25 4.44 5.96
C ILE A 101 15.32 4.12 4.46
N MET A 102 14.45 4.73 3.65
CA MET A 102 14.47 4.60 2.19
C MET A 102 15.76 5.18 1.59
N ALA A 103 16.19 6.35 2.05
CA ALA A 103 17.46 6.96 1.62
C ALA A 103 18.66 6.09 1.98
N LEU A 104 18.66 5.49 3.18
CA LEU A 104 19.72 4.58 3.64
C LEU A 104 19.77 3.31 2.79
N PHE A 105 18.61 2.72 2.47
CA PHE A 105 18.53 1.56 1.58
C PHE A 105 19.08 1.90 0.18
N PHE A 106 18.70 3.04 -0.38
CA PHE A 106 19.18 3.48 -1.69
C PHE A 106 20.69 3.74 -1.68
N ALA A 107 21.21 4.36 -0.62
CA ALA A 107 22.66 4.55 -0.43
C ALA A 107 23.41 3.21 -0.34
N ALA A 108 22.86 2.21 0.35
CA ALA A 108 23.45 0.87 0.44
C ALA A 108 23.49 0.18 -0.94
N VAL A 109 22.43 0.31 -1.73
CA VAL A 109 22.39 -0.23 -3.11
C VAL A 109 23.43 0.44 -4.00
N ILE A 110 23.55 1.77 -3.94
CA ILE A 110 24.58 2.51 -4.69
C ILE A 110 25.98 2.06 -4.28
N LEU A 111 26.24 1.91 -2.97
CA LEU A 111 27.53 1.44 -2.47
C LEU A 111 27.85 0.03 -2.99
N LEU A 112 26.87 -0.88 -2.99
CA LEU A 112 27.04 -2.21 -3.55
C LEU A 112 27.37 -2.17 -5.05
N LEU A 113 26.69 -1.33 -5.83
CA LEU A 113 26.99 -1.13 -7.25
C LEU A 113 28.42 -0.62 -7.47
N VAL A 114 28.88 0.33 -6.67
CA VAL A 114 30.26 0.84 -6.76
C VAL A 114 31.27 -0.27 -6.46
N VAL A 115 31.03 -1.10 -5.45
CA VAL A 115 31.91 -2.23 -5.12
C VAL A 115 31.94 -3.25 -6.25
N VAL A 116 30.78 -3.63 -6.79
CA VAL A 116 30.69 -4.54 -7.94
C VAL A 116 31.44 -3.98 -9.15
N PHE A 117 31.25 -2.70 -9.46
CA PHE A 117 31.94 -2.04 -10.57
C PHE A 117 33.46 -2.01 -10.36
N ARG A 118 33.94 -1.76 -9.13
CA ARG A 118 35.36 -1.81 -8.79
C ARG A 118 35.95 -3.21 -9.01
N ILE A 119 35.24 -4.25 -8.58
CA ILE A 119 35.67 -5.65 -8.78
C ILE A 119 35.71 -5.97 -10.28
N LEU A 120 34.68 -5.59 -11.03
CA LEU A 120 34.61 -5.83 -12.47
C LEU A 120 35.72 -5.08 -13.22
N ALA A 121 35.98 -3.83 -12.87
CA ALA A 121 37.07 -3.04 -13.42
C ALA A 121 38.45 -3.62 -13.08
N ALA A 122 38.63 -4.21 -11.89
CA ALA A 122 39.85 -4.91 -11.51
C ALA A 122 40.03 -6.25 -12.24
N LEU A 123 38.92 -6.91 -12.60
CA LEU A 123 38.93 -8.15 -13.38
C LEU A 123 39.26 -7.91 -14.86
N LEU A 124 38.89 -6.74 -15.39
CA LEU A 124 39.09 -6.35 -16.79
C LEU A 124 40.56 -6.45 -17.27
N PRO A 125 41.59 -5.93 -16.57
CA PRO A 125 42.99 -6.11 -16.98
C PRO A 125 43.45 -7.57 -16.93
N ILE A 126 42.94 -8.37 -15.99
CA ILE A 126 43.24 -9.81 -15.91
C ILE A 126 42.69 -10.52 -17.16
N LEU A 127 41.47 -10.19 -17.56
CA LEU A 127 40.83 -10.69 -18.78
C LEU A 127 41.59 -10.29 -20.04
N ILE A 128 42.10 -9.05 -20.10
CA ILE A 128 42.93 -8.57 -21.22
C ILE A 128 44.23 -9.38 -21.30
N VAL A 129 44.94 -9.57 -20.18
CA VAL A 129 46.20 -10.32 -20.15
C VAL A 129 45.97 -11.79 -20.52
N ALA A 130 44.96 -12.44 -19.94
CA ALA A 130 44.60 -13.81 -20.27
C ALA A 130 44.20 -13.95 -21.75
N GLY A 131 43.42 -13.01 -22.28
CA GLY A 131 43.07 -12.94 -23.70
C GLY A 131 44.28 -12.75 -24.61
N PHE A 132 45.24 -11.92 -24.19
CA PHE A 132 46.49 -11.72 -24.92
C PHE A 132 47.36 -12.98 -24.95
N VAL A 133 47.48 -13.68 -23.83
CA VAL A 133 48.20 -14.97 -23.75
C VAL A 133 47.53 -16.02 -24.63
N LEU A 134 46.20 -16.15 -24.57
CA LEU A 134 45.43 -17.04 -25.44
C LEU A 134 45.59 -16.68 -26.92
N TRP A 135 45.64 -15.39 -27.26
CA TRP A 135 45.89 -14.92 -28.63
C TRP A 135 47.30 -15.29 -29.10
N LEU A 136 48.31 -15.17 -28.25
CA LEU A 136 49.70 -15.51 -28.57
C LEU A 136 49.88 -17.01 -28.79
N ILE A 137 49.29 -17.85 -27.93
CA ILE A 137 49.28 -19.31 -28.09
C ILE A 137 48.59 -19.68 -29.41
N ARG A 138 47.46 -19.06 -29.73
CA ARG A 138 46.74 -19.33 -30.98
C ARG A 138 47.46 -18.82 -32.23
N LYS A 139 48.29 -17.77 -32.10
CA LYS A 139 49.04 -17.18 -33.21
C LYS A 139 50.38 -17.90 -33.50
N TYR A 140 51.08 -18.37 -32.46
CA TYR A 140 52.40 -19.00 -32.58
C TYR A 140 52.38 -20.53 -32.41
N GLY A 141 51.27 -21.11 -31.96
CA GLY A 141 51.08 -22.56 -31.86
C GLY A 141 50.60 -23.22 -33.16
N ARG A 142 50.95 -22.66 -34.33
CA ARG A 142 50.72 -23.26 -35.64
C ARG A 142 52.03 -23.30 -36.42
#